data_AF-A0A969EMY9-F1
#
_entry.id   AF-A0A969EMY9-F1
#
_cell.length_a   1.000
_cell.length_b   1.000
_cell.length_c   1.000
_cell.angle_alpha   90.00
_cell.angle_beta   90.00
_cell.angle_gamma   90.00
#
_symmetry.space_group_name_H-M   'P 1'
#
loop_
_entity.id
_entity.type
_entity.pdbx_description
1 polymer ?
#
loop_
_entity_poly.entity_id
_entity_poly.type
_entity_poly.pdbx_seq_one_letter_code
_entity_poly.pdbx_strand_id
1 'polypeptide(L)' 'MGVTVTGDWSIAGGGASFCITDVNGQCIINKSGIRNTINSITFTVTGASGGTFIYQSSSNHDPETDSNGTVIVIASP' A
#
# COMPACT_ATOMS: atom_id res chain seq x y z
N MET A 1 15.74 -12.79 -0.71
CA MET A 1 15.35 -11.48 -1.29
C MET A 1 13.86 -11.31 -1.08
N GLY A 2 13.40 -10.11 -0.74
CA GLY A 2 11.98 -9.82 -0.54
C GLY A 2 11.24 -9.52 -1.84
N VAL A 3 9.95 -9.26 -1.71
CA VAL A 3 9.06 -8.81 -2.78
C VAL A 3 8.98 -7.28 -2.74
N THR A 4 9.14 -6.62 -3.88
CA THR A 4 8.89 -5.19 -4.03
C THR A 4 7.39 -4.96 -4.13
N VAL A 5 6.82 -4.28 -3.14
CA VAL A 5 5.42 -3.84 -3.13
C VAL A 5 5.37 -2.40 -3.62
N THR A 6 4.47 -2.09 -4.55
CA THR A 6 4.22 -0.74 -5.05
C THR A 6 2.78 -0.33 -4.82
N GLY A 7 2.56 0.96 -4.60
CA GLY A 7 1.22 1.53 -4.54
C GLY A 7 1.21 3.03 -4.67
N ASP A 8 0.01 3.59 -4.81
CA ASP A 8 -0.21 5.00 -5.08
C ASP A 8 -1.12 5.64 -4.02
N TRP A 9 -0.80 6.88 -3.67
CA TRP A 9 -1.61 7.69 -2.77
C TRP A 9 -2.58 8.59 -3.54
N SER A 10 -3.83 8.70 -3.08
CA SER A 10 -4.87 9.51 -3.73
C SER A 10 -4.66 11.04 -3.66
N ILE A 11 -3.66 11.52 -2.90
CA ILE A 11 -3.42 12.96 -2.72
C ILE A 11 -2.56 13.56 -3.82
N ALA A 12 -2.73 14.86 -4.08
CA ALA A 12 -1.85 15.62 -4.97
C ALA A 12 -0.40 15.61 -4.45
N GLY A 13 0.56 15.24 -5.31
CA GLY A 13 1.95 14.99 -4.89
C GLY A 13 2.13 13.72 -4.04
N GLY A 14 1.09 12.89 -3.94
CA GLY A 14 1.06 11.60 -3.25
C GLY A 14 2.08 10.63 -3.81
N GLY A 15 2.03 10.46 -5.14
CA GLY A 15 2.97 9.70 -5.95
C GLY A 15 3.04 8.20 -5.64
N ALA A 16 3.70 7.48 -6.53
CA ALA A 16 4.03 6.08 -6.32
C ALA A 16 4.97 5.95 -5.12
N SER A 17 4.68 4.98 -4.26
CA SER A 17 5.51 4.56 -3.12
C SER A 17 5.82 3.08 -3.26
N PHE A 18 6.95 2.66 -2.72
CA PHE A 18 7.34 1.25 -2.71
C PHE A 18 8.09 0.89 -1.44
N CYS A 19 8.11 -0.40 -1.13
CA CYS A 19 8.98 -0.99 -0.13
C CYS A 19 9.35 -2.42 -0.56
N ILE A 20 10.36 -3.01 0.06
CA ILE A 20 10.74 -4.42 -0.15
C ILE A 20 10.43 -5.17 1.13
N THR A 21 9.77 -6.33 1.02
CA THR A 21 9.42 -7.12 2.20
C THR A 21 10.66 -7.61 2.95
N ASP A 22 10.56 -7.69 4.28
CA ASP A 22 11.57 -8.30 5.14
C ASP A 22 11.50 -9.85 5.12
N VAL A 23 12.23 -10.49 6.03
CA VAL A 23 12.27 -11.96 6.17
C VAL A 23 10.93 -12.57 6.60
N ASN A 24 10.04 -11.76 7.18
CA ASN A 24 8.70 -12.16 7.63
C ASN A 24 7.63 -11.86 6.58
N GLY A 25 8.01 -11.33 5.41
CA GLY A 25 7.07 -10.91 4.36
C GLY A 25 6.40 -9.56 4.65
N GLN A 26 6.93 -8.76 5.58
CA GLN A 26 6.33 -7.48 5.98
C GLN A 26 6.99 -6.29 5.28
N CYS A 27 6.20 -5.27 4.98
CA CYS A 27 6.62 -4.10 4.22
C CYS A 27 5.97 -2.85 4.83
N ILE A 28 6.77 -1.82 5.13
CA ILE A 28 6.25 -0.59 5.75
C ILE A 28 6.37 0.57 4.74
N ILE A 29 5.24 1.18 4.41
CA ILE A 29 5.16 2.39 3.58
C ILE A 29 4.71 3.55 4.46
N ASN A 30 5.54 4.59 4.54
CA ASN A 30 5.26 5.77 5.33
C ASN A 30 4.81 6.93 4.44
N LYS A 31 3.76 7.65 4.84
CA LYS A 31 3.35 8.91 4.21
C LYS A 31 3.31 10.04 5.23
N SER A 32 4.06 11.10 4.95
CA SER A 32 4.13 12.30 5.77
C SER A 32 3.63 13.53 5.01
N GLY A 33 3.42 14.64 5.73
CA GLY A 33 3.04 15.93 5.13
C GLY A 33 1.60 15.97 4.60
N ILE A 34 0.72 15.10 5.10
CA ILE A 34 -0.71 15.15 4.78
C ILE A 34 -1.28 16.39 5.46
N ARG A 35 -1.97 17.24 4.69
CA ARG A 35 -2.58 18.48 5.22
C ARG A 35 -3.71 18.12 6.19
N ASN A 36 -3.80 18.83 7.31
CA ASN A 36 -4.85 18.64 8.32
C ASN A 36 -6.28 18.88 7.80
N THR A 37 -6.43 19.52 6.63
CA THR A 37 -7.73 19.71 5.97
C THR A 37 -8.20 18.48 5.19
N ILE A 38 -7.39 17.43 5.09
CA ILE A 38 -7.71 16.19 4.39
C ILE A 38 -8.18 15.18 5.43
N ASN A 39 -9.48 14.85 5.40
CA ASN A 39 -10.11 13.96 6.38
C ASN A 39 -9.88 12.47 6.10
N SER A 40 -9.48 12.13 4.87
CA SER A 40 -9.15 10.75 4.50
C SER A 40 -8.28 10.72 3.26
N ILE A 41 -7.39 9.73 3.18
CA ILE A 41 -6.62 9.41 1.98
C ILE A 41 -6.75 7.93 1.67
N THR A 42 -6.44 7.56 0.43
CA THR A 42 -6.46 6.17 -0.02
C THR A 42 -5.07 5.79 -0.47
N PHE A 43 -4.62 4.62 -0.03
CA PHE A 43 -3.48 3.93 -0.60
C PHE A 43 -3.98 2.76 -1.45
N THR A 44 -3.54 2.70 -2.70
CA THR A 44 -3.90 1.63 -3.63
C THR A 44 -2.67 0.80 -3.94
N VAL A 45 -2.66 -0.49 -3.60
CA VAL A 45 -1.60 -1.43 -3.98
C VAL A 45 -1.68 -1.70 -5.47
N THR A 46 -0.66 -1.27 -6.20
CA THR A 46 -0.59 -1.41 -7.67
C THR A 46 0.26 -2.58 -8.11
N GLY A 47 1.12 -3.13 -7.24
CA GLY A 47 2.04 -4.19 -7.61
C GLY A 47 2.70 -4.90 -6.44
N ALA A 48 3.05 -6.17 -6.65
CA ALA A 48 3.98 -6.93 -5.84
C ALA A 48 4.84 -7.81 -6.76
N SER A 49 6.16 -7.58 -6.82
CA SER A 49 7.04 -8.32 -7.73
C SER A 49 8.36 -8.71 -7.07
N GLY A 50 8.84 -9.92 -7.35
CA GLY A 50 10.12 -10.41 -6.85
C GLY A 50 10.52 -11.70 -7.55
N GLY A 51 11.72 -11.77 -8.12
CA GLY A 51 12.18 -12.95 -8.86
C GLY A 51 11.20 -13.35 -9.97
N THR A 52 10.62 -14.55 -9.87
CA THR A 52 9.63 -15.10 -10.81
C THR A 52 8.18 -14.92 -10.36
N PHE A 53 7.93 -14.25 -9.24
CA PHE A 53 6.57 -14.02 -8.74
C PHE A 53 5.89 -12.90 -9.52
N ILE A 54 4.63 -13.14 -9.92
CA ILE A 54 3.76 -12.19 -10.61
C ILE A 54 2.68 -11.75 -9.61
N TYR A 55 2.42 -10.45 -9.55
CA TYR A 55 1.34 -9.91 -8.74
C TYR A 55 -0.02 -10.42 -9.23
N GLN A 56 -0.80 -11.01 -8.33
CA GLN A 56 -2.18 -11.42 -8.60
C GLN A 56 -3.11 -10.65 -7.66
N SER A 57 -3.60 -9.50 -8.11
CA SER A 57 -4.44 -8.61 -7.31
C SER A 57 -5.75 -9.24 -6.82
N SER A 58 -6.30 -10.21 -7.56
CA SER A 58 -7.50 -10.95 -7.15
C SER A 58 -7.28 -11.83 -5.90
N SER A 59 -6.03 -12.07 -5.53
CA SER A 59 -5.66 -12.79 -4.30
C SER A 59 -5.45 -11.87 -3.11
N ASN A 60 -5.57 -10.56 -3.27
CA ASN A 60 -5.47 -9.65 -2.13
C ASN A 60 -6.60 -9.93 -1.15
N HIS A 61 -6.26 -9.89 0.13
CA HIS A 61 -7.18 -10.18 1.21
C HIS A 61 -6.82 -9.33 2.43
N ASP A 62 -7.83 -9.02 3.22
CA ASP A 62 -7.71 -8.35 4.50
C ASP A 62 -8.52 -9.13 5.53
N PRO A 63 -7.86 -9.83 6.48
CA PRO A 63 -8.53 -10.56 7.54
C PRO A 63 -9.37 -9.68 8.48
N GLU A 64 -9.03 -8.40 8.61
CA GLU A 64 -9.59 -7.45 9.58
C GLU A 64 -10.82 -6.69 9.02
N THR A 65 -11.18 -6.92 7.75
CA THR A 65 -12.41 -6.44 7.07
C THR A 65 -12.56 -4.92 6.89
N ASP A 66 -11.58 -4.12 7.31
CA ASP A 66 -11.57 -2.67 7.09
C ASP A 66 -11.05 -2.28 5.69
N SER A 67 -10.40 -3.20 4.98
CA SER A 67 -10.08 -3.08 3.56
C SER A 67 -10.32 -4.37 2.77
N ASN A 68 -9.87 -4.38 1.52
CA ASN A 68 -9.82 -5.57 0.66
C ASN A 68 -8.37 -5.97 0.30
N GLY A 69 -7.39 -5.46 1.06
CA GLY A 69 -5.96 -5.66 0.81
C GLY A 69 -5.42 -4.95 -0.44
N THR A 70 -6.28 -4.30 -1.23
CA THR A 70 -5.91 -3.55 -2.44
C THR A 70 -6.07 -2.05 -2.23
N VAL A 71 -7.18 -1.64 -1.62
CA VAL A 71 -7.57 -0.25 -1.42
C VAL A 71 -7.71 -0.03 0.07
N ILE A 72 -6.75 0.70 0.65
CA ILE A 72 -6.67 0.96 2.08
C ILE A 72 -7.05 2.42 2.31
N VAL A 73 -8.06 2.66 3.14
CA VAL A 73 -8.53 4.02 3.48
C VAL A 73 -7.95 4.41 4.83
N ILE A 74 -7.21 5.51 4.85
CA ILE A 74 -6.64 6.08 6.07
C ILE A 74 -7.43 7.35 6.40
N ALA A 75 -8.22 7.31 7.46
CA ALA A 75 -8.92 8.47 7.98
C ALA A 75 -7.97 9.35 8.83
N SER A 76 -8.26 10.65 8.89
CA SER A 76 -7.61 11.54 9.86
C SER A 76 -7.92 11.06 11.29
N PRO A 77 -6.99 11.29 12.25
CA PRO A 77 -7.24 11.05 13.67
C PRO A 77 -8.44 11.82 14.24
#